data_AF-A0A518BNS6-F1
#
_entry.id   AF-A0A518BNS6-F1
#
_cell.length_a   1.000
_cell.length_b   1.000
_cell.length_c   1.000
_cell.angle_alpha   90.00
_cell.angle_beta   90.00
_cell.angle_gamma   90.00
#
_symmetry.space_group_name_H-M   'P 1'
#
loop_
_entity.id
_entity.type
_entity.pdbx_description
1 polymer ?
#
loop_
_entity_poly.entity_id
_entity_poly.type
_entity_poly.pdbx_seq_one_letter_code
_entity_poly.pdbx_strand_id
1 'polypeptide(L)'
;MTAPDSQQPAALPARGKPVPCRRCGYHAPAEPCPHCGGEPREPSLAGETGPVGGLAAGASALFRGAGFLLSTPGTKRWLIPPMLLTVLAFAVATILIWRWIDGVLSGVVPEEVDLHNHLPGWLASVLEWPIRRGLVLLAAQGLGLLGVLFVAALVWWFAFSLLFETVAGPFLDEIHGRIEARWFGEDPRNRLERPEGNDARLNLRASILGALVGAACALALLPRLHGWSLLLLPLIAAAPAVAIGLARPRYGRWLFWVASVELRALRASLLGLTVSGVLLVLFLPVYLVPLIGPYVYAVGAGFATSITLLDLPFSRRGLGLRARLDFLGRHAATMALYGLICGLLFGVPFLGPVVVVPSASVGGLWLFCRLDKRLLRDGR
;
A
#
# COMPACT_ATOMS: atom_id res chain seq x y z
N MET A 1 -30.15 -37.65 25.93
CA MET A 1 -29.45 -36.45 25.43
C MET A 1 -28.75 -36.83 24.13
N THR A 2 -29.45 -36.69 23.02
CA THR A 2 -28.94 -36.91 21.66
C THR A 2 -28.11 -35.70 21.26
N ALA A 3 -26.86 -35.92 20.84
CA ALA A 3 -26.03 -34.85 20.30
C ALA A 3 -26.71 -34.25 19.06
N PRO A 4 -26.70 -32.92 18.88
CA PRO A 4 -27.22 -32.31 17.67
C PRO A 4 -26.40 -32.81 16.48
N ASP A 5 -27.08 -33.39 15.48
CA ASP A 5 -26.51 -33.80 14.21
C ASP A 5 -25.66 -32.65 13.66
N SER A 6 -24.35 -32.85 13.63
CA SER A 6 -23.43 -31.95 12.93
C SER A 6 -23.76 -32.03 11.45
N GLN A 7 -24.64 -31.13 10.97
CA GLN A 7 -24.91 -30.94 9.55
C GLN A 7 -23.58 -30.72 8.85
N GLN A 8 -23.14 -31.75 8.13
CA GLN A 8 -22.00 -31.65 7.23
C GLN A 8 -22.28 -30.48 6.28
N PRO A 9 -21.42 -29.46 6.21
CA PRO A 9 -21.63 -28.33 5.32
C PRO A 9 -21.74 -28.86 3.88
N ALA A 10 -22.85 -28.56 3.22
CA ALA A 10 -23.12 -28.99 1.86
C ALA A 10 -21.91 -28.72 0.96
N ALA A 11 -21.43 -29.76 0.28
CA ALA A 11 -20.31 -29.67 -0.64
C ALA A 11 -20.57 -28.55 -1.66
N LEU A 12 -19.61 -27.64 -1.80
CA LEU A 12 -19.73 -26.49 -2.71
C LEU A 12 -19.96 -27.00 -4.15
N PRO A 13 -20.95 -26.47 -4.88
CA PRO A 13 -21.23 -26.90 -6.25
C PRO A 13 -20.01 -26.68 -7.16
N ALA A 14 -19.87 -27.54 -8.17
CA ALA A 14 -18.80 -27.45 -9.18
C ALA A 14 -18.69 -26.03 -9.76
N ARG A 15 -17.44 -25.58 -10.03
CA ARG A 15 -17.07 -24.20 -10.41
C ARG A 15 -17.81 -23.69 -11.67
N GLY A 16 -19.06 -23.29 -11.53
CA GLY A 16 -19.78 -22.47 -12.51
C GLY A 16 -19.14 -21.08 -12.61
N LYS A 17 -19.43 -20.34 -13.68
CA LYS A 17 -18.97 -18.94 -13.83
C LYS A 17 -19.37 -18.16 -12.58
N PRO A 18 -18.42 -17.58 -11.85
CA PRO A 18 -18.67 -17.09 -10.51
C PRO A 18 -19.45 -15.77 -10.57
N VAL A 19 -20.75 -15.81 -10.28
CA VAL A 19 -21.60 -14.60 -10.25
C VAL A 19 -21.41 -13.88 -8.91
N PRO A 20 -21.04 -12.58 -8.89
CA PRO A 20 -20.92 -11.82 -7.65
C PRO A 20 -22.30 -11.51 -7.05
N CYS A 21 -22.41 -11.63 -5.73
CA CYS A 21 -23.59 -11.27 -4.96
C CYS A 21 -23.87 -9.76 -5.06
N ARG A 22 -25.16 -9.37 -5.21
CA ARG A 22 -25.58 -7.95 -5.30
C ARG A 22 -25.19 -7.12 -4.08
N ARG A 23 -25.20 -7.75 -2.91
CA ARG A 23 -24.98 -7.06 -1.63
C ARG A 23 -23.50 -7.00 -1.29
N CYS A 24 -22.88 -8.13 -1.00
CA CYS A 24 -21.48 -8.14 -0.54
C CYS A 24 -20.45 -8.03 -1.69
N GLY A 25 -20.84 -8.33 -2.93
CA GLY A 25 -19.95 -8.33 -4.11
C GLY A 25 -19.07 -9.58 -4.24
N TYR A 26 -19.16 -10.53 -3.31
CA TYR A 26 -18.43 -11.79 -3.36
C TYR A 26 -19.12 -12.82 -4.24
N HIS A 27 -18.33 -13.72 -4.82
CA HIS A 27 -18.86 -14.85 -5.56
C HIS A 27 -19.74 -15.73 -4.66
N ALA A 28 -20.97 -15.94 -5.10
CA ALA A 28 -21.99 -16.68 -4.36
C ALA A 28 -22.80 -17.50 -5.38
N PRO A 29 -22.53 -18.82 -5.51
CA PRO A 29 -23.24 -19.66 -6.48
C PRO A 29 -24.68 -20.00 -6.05
N ALA A 30 -25.05 -19.72 -4.80
CA ALA A 30 -26.35 -20.07 -4.22
C ALA A 30 -27.11 -18.83 -3.72
N GLU A 31 -28.44 -18.88 -3.83
CA GLU A 31 -29.38 -17.99 -3.15
C GLU A 31 -30.06 -18.77 -2.01
N PRO A 32 -30.07 -18.27 -0.76
CA PRO A 32 -29.50 -17.00 -0.31
C PRO A 32 -27.96 -17.01 -0.30
N CYS A 33 -27.36 -15.83 -0.45
CA CYS A 33 -25.90 -15.70 -0.49
C CYS A 33 -25.27 -16.29 0.80
N PRO A 34 -24.33 -17.25 0.72
CA PRO A 34 -23.77 -17.90 1.89
C PRO A 34 -22.93 -16.96 2.77
N HIS A 35 -22.53 -15.80 2.23
CA HIS A 35 -21.71 -14.82 2.95
C HIS A 35 -22.54 -13.80 3.71
N CYS A 36 -23.65 -13.31 3.14
CA CYS A 36 -24.44 -12.24 3.76
C CYS A 36 -25.91 -12.60 4.00
N GLY A 37 -26.37 -13.82 3.68
CA GLY A 37 -27.76 -14.23 3.85
C GLY A 37 -28.78 -13.43 3.01
N GLY A 38 -28.33 -12.55 2.11
CA GLY A 38 -29.18 -11.60 1.39
C GLY A 38 -29.26 -10.20 2.02
N GLU A 39 -28.85 -10.03 3.28
CA GLU A 39 -28.91 -8.74 3.99
C GLU A 39 -27.65 -8.51 4.87
N PRO A 40 -26.92 -7.41 4.68
CA PRO A 40 -25.79 -7.10 5.56
C PRO A 40 -26.28 -6.84 6.99
N ARG A 41 -25.53 -7.32 7.98
CA ARG A 41 -25.79 -7.07 9.41
C ARG A 41 -25.57 -5.62 9.80
N GLU A 42 -24.76 -4.90 9.02
CA GLU A 42 -24.44 -3.50 9.23
C GLU A 42 -25.52 -2.61 8.60
N PRO A 43 -26.33 -1.86 9.39
CA PRO A 43 -27.47 -1.10 8.88
C PRO A 43 -27.06 -0.02 7.87
N SER A 44 -25.86 0.53 8.03
CA SER A 44 -25.34 1.53 7.10
C SER A 44 -25.05 0.98 5.70
N LEU A 45 -25.07 -0.33 5.50
CA LEU A 45 -24.97 -1.00 4.20
C LEU A 45 -26.35 -1.40 3.64
N ALA A 46 -27.44 -1.10 4.35
CA ALA A 46 -28.78 -1.36 3.85
C ALA A 46 -29.14 -0.37 2.72
N GLY A 47 -29.66 -0.93 1.62
CA GLY A 47 -30.14 -0.17 0.47
C GLY A 47 -29.04 0.33 -0.49
N GLU A 48 -29.46 0.61 -1.72
CA GLU A 48 -28.64 1.30 -2.72
C GLU A 48 -28.81 2.81 -2.53
N THR A 49 -27.76 3.58 -2.80
CA THR A 49 -27.82 5.05 -2.77
C THR A 49 -28.02 5.63 -4.16
N GLY A 50 -28.96 6.57 -4.30
CA GLY A 50 -29.05 7.42 -5.49
C GLY A 50 -27.87 8.41 -5.58
N PRO A 51 -27.79 9.23 -6.65
CA PRO A 51 -26.63 10.10 -6.90
C PRO A 51 -26.28 11.03 -5.74
N VAL A 52 -27.28 11.71 -5.15
CA VAL A 52 -27.09 12.63 -4.01
C VAL A 52 -26.64 11.86 -2.75
N GLY A 53 -27.25 10.70 -2.50
CA GLY A 53 -26.84 9.81 -1.41
C GLY A 53 -25.43 9.26 -1.60
N GLY A 54 -25.00 9.07 -2.85
CA GLY A 54 -23.64 8.73 -3.23
C GLY A 54 -22.63 9.80 -2.80
N LEU A 55 -22.89 11.07 -3.10
CA LEU A 55 -22.00 12.18 -2.69
C LEU A 55 -21.88 12.28 -1.17
N ALA A 56 -23.00 12.20 -0.44
CA ALA A 56 -22.98 12.18 1.02
C ALA A 56 -22.24 10.96 1.59
N ALA A 57 -22.35 9.80 0.94
CA ALA A 57 -21.57 8.62 1.27
C ALA A 57 -20.07 8.86 1.03
N GLY A 58 -19.68 9.41 -0.12
CA GLY A 58 -18.29 9.75 -0.42
C GLY A 58 -17.69 10.72 0.62
N ALA A 59 -18.44 11.75 0.99
CA ALA A 59 -17.99 12.72 1.98
C ALA A 59 -17.81 12.14 3.40
N SER A 60 -18.66 11.17 3.77
CA SER A 60 -18.62 10.56 5.10
C SER A 60 -17.80 9.26 5.18
N ALA A 61 -17.35 8.72 4.05
CA ALA A 61 -16.71 7.41 3.98
C ALA A 61 -15.46 7.31 4.87
N LEU A 62 -14.58 8.32 4.85
CA LEU A 62 -13.39 8.34 5.69
C LEU A 62 -13.73 8.29 7.19
N PHE A 63 -14.67 9.12 7.63
CA PHE A 63 -15.07 9.21 9.03
C PHE A 63 -15.81 7.94 9.49
N ARG A 64 -16.64 7.36 8.63
CA ARG A 64 -17.25 6.05 8.87
C ARG A 64 -16.19 4.96 8.96
N GLY A 65 -15.19 4.99 8.09
CA GLY A 65 -14.04 4.09 8.12
C GLY A 65 -13.29 4.16 9.45
N ALA A 66 -13.00 5.37 9.94
CA ALA A 66 -12.44 5.58 11.27
C ALA A 66 -13.35 5.01 12.38
N GLY A 67 -14.66 5.25 12.30
CA GLY A 67 -15.65 4.68 13.23
C GLY A 67 -15.65 3.16 13.25
N PHE A 68 -15.58 2.50 12.09
CA PHE A 68 -15.49 1.04 11.99
C PHE A 68 -14.16 0.51 12.53
N LEU A 69 -13.07 1.21 12.24
CA LEU A 69 -11.75 0.86 12.74
C LEU A 69 -11.70 0.92 14.27
N LEU A 70 -12.34 1.93 14.88
CA LEU A 70 -12.38 2.11 16.33
C LEU A 70 -13.34 1.15 17.04
N SER A 71 -14.49 0.86 16.41
CA SER A 71 -15.57 0.04 17.00
C SER A 71 -15.41 -1.46 16.78
N THR A 72 -14.61 -1.90 15.80
CA THR A 72 -14.41 -3.34 15.53
C THR A 72 -13.32 -3.90 16.44
N PRO A 73 -13.61 -4.90 17.30
CA PRO A 73 -12.63 -5.43 18.22
C PRO A 73 -11.41 -6.05 17.52
N GLY A 74 -10.22 -5.72 18.02
CA GLY A 74 -8.98 -6.34 17.57
C GLY A 74 -8.45 -5.89 16.21
N THR A 75 -9.01 -4.84 15.59
CA THR A 75 -8.42 -4.17 14.41
C THR A 75 -7.23 -3.27 14.78
N LYS A 76 -7.33 -2.55 15.91
CA LYS A 76 -6.32 -1.57 16.38
C LYS A 76 -4.91 -2.16 16.50
N ARG A 77 -4.79 -3.40 16.96
CA ARG A 77 -3.50 -4.11 17.08
C ARG A 77 -2.82 -4.38 15.73
N TRP A 78 -3.55 -4.37 14.62
CA TRP A 78 -2.99 -4.56 13.28
C TRP A 78 -2.46 -3.27 12.66
N LEU A 79 -2.73 -2.11 13.28
CA LEU A 79 -2.18 -0.83 12.85
C LEU A 79 -0.73 -0.62 13.29
N ILE A 80 -0.33 -1.24 14.41
CA ILE A 80 0.99 -1.04 15.02
C ILE A 80 2.12 -1.70 14.21
N PRO A 81 2.01 -2.98 13.79
CA PRO A 81 3.11 -3.65 13.10
C PRO A 81 3.56 -2.99 11.79
N PRO A 82 2.69 -2.58 10.85
CA PRO A 82 3.17 -1.97 9.61
C PRO A 82 3.89 -0.64 9.86
N MET A 83 3.45 0.11 10.87
CA MET A 83 4.17 1.29 11.34
C MET A 83 5.57 0.96 11.84
N LEU A 84 5.70 0.00 12.76
CA LEU A 84 6.99 -0.41 13.33
C LEU A 84 7.92 -0.95 12.25
N LEU A 85 7.40 -1.78 11.34
CA LEU A 85 8.16 -2.34 10.23
C LEU A 85 8.62 -1.25 9.25
N THR A 86 7.76 -0.29 8.94
CA THR A 86 8.13 0.84 8.07
C THR A 86 9.19 1.70 8.75
N VAL A 87 9.00 2.09 10.01
CA VAL A 87 10.00 2.87 10.77
C VAL A 87 11.35 2.14 10.83
N LEU A 88 11.34 0.84 11.12
CA LEU A 88 12.56 0.04 11.15
C LEU A 88 13.24 -0.03 9.78
N ALA A 89 12.49 -0.30 8.72
CA ALA A 89 13.04 -0.37 7.38
C ALA A 89 13.62 0.98 6.93
N PHE A 90 12.96 2.08 7.31
CA PHE A 90 13.44 3.45 7.09
C PHE A 90 14.72 3.72 7.87
N ALA A 91 14.79 3.36 9.15
CA ALA A 91 16.01 3.52 9.93
C ALA A 91 17.20 2.78 9.30
N VAL A 92 16.98 1.53 8.87
CA VAL A 92 18.01 0.74 8.17
C VAL A 92 18.42 1.41 6.86
N ALA A 93 17.46 1.78 6.01
CA ALA A 93 17.77 2.42 4.73
C ALA A 93 18.48 3.76 4.90
N THR A 94 18.18 4.55 5.94
CA THR A 94 18.89 5.82 6.23
C THR A 94 20.34 5.55 6.55
N ILE A 95 20.61 4.54 7.39
CA ILE A 95 21.99 4.15 7.74
C ILE A 95 22.76 3.72 6.50
N LEU A 96 22.13 2.95 5.61
CA LEU A 96 22.77 2.47 4.37
C LEU A 96 23.05 3.60 3.40
N ILE A 97 22.10 4.50 3.18
CA ILE A 97 22.28 5.68 2.31
C ILE A 97 23.35 6.60 2.90
N TRP A 98 23.32 6.85 4.20
CA TRP A 98 24.32 7.70 4.85
C TRP A 98 25.74 7.15 4.66
N ARG A 99 25.93 5.83 4.87
CA ARG A 99 27.22 5.16 4.59
C ARG A 99 27.64 5.25 3.13
N TRP A 100 26.68 5.15 2.20
CA TRP A 100 26.98 5.31 0.78
C TRP A 100 27.38 6.74 0.44
N ILE A 101 26.66 7.75 0.95
CA ILE A 101 27.00 9.17 0.77
C ILE A 101 28.38 9.47 1.35
N ASP A 102 28.68 9.00 2.56
CA ASP A 102 29.99 9.17 3.20
C ASP A 102 31.12 8.55 2.36
N GLY A 103 30.91 7.35 1.82
CA GLY A 103 31.85 6.71 0.90
C GLY A 103 32.04 7.45 -0.43
N VAL A 104 30.98 8.04 -0.98
CA VAL A 104 31.08 8.85 -2.21
C VAL A 104 31.78 10.17 -1.94
N LEU A 105 31.40 10.87 -0.87
CA LEU A 105 31.99 12.18 -0.53
C LEU A 105 33.47 12.06 -0.17
N SER A 106 33.86 11.03 0.57
CA SER A 106 35.28 10.78 0.89
C SER A 106 36.14 10.49 -0.35
N GLY A 107 35.55 9.92 -1.42
CA GLY A 107 36.24 9.68 -2.69
C GLY A 107 36.24 10.85 -3.67
N VAL A 108 35.42 11.90 -3.44
CA VAL A 108 35.26 13.04 -4.36
C VAL A 108 36.08 14.27 -3.93
N VAL A 109 36.65 14.29 -2.72
CA VAL A 109 37.59 15.36 -2.32
C VAL A 109 38.81 15.29 -3.23
N PRO A 110 39.01 16.26 -4.16
CA PRO A 110 40.10 16.18 -5.12
C PRO A 110 41.44 16.37 -4.44
N GLU A 111 42.45 15.61 -4.86
CA GLU A 111 43.82 16.12 -4.88
C GLU A 111 43.81 17.41 -5.72
N GLU A 112 44.53 18.44 -5.23
CA GLU A 112 44.53 19.83 -5.67
C GLU A 112 44.18 20.06 -7.15
N VAL A 113 43.10 20.82 -7.41
CA VAL A 113 42.74 21.25 -8.76
C VAL A 113 43.72 22.33 -9.21
N ASP A 114 44.60 22.00 -10.15
CA ASP A 114 45.56 22.94 -10.71
C ASP A 114 44.88 23.94 -11.68
N LEU A 115 44.40 25.06 -11.11
CA LEU A 115 43.72 26.12 -11.85
C LEU A 115 44.62 26.85 -12.86
N HIS A 116 45.95 26.78 -12.72
CA HIS A 116 46.88 27.51 -13.58
C HIS A 116 46.94 26.94 -15.00
N ASN A 117 46.59 25.67 -15.20
CA ASN A 117 46.57 25.05 -16.53
C ASN A 117 45.28 25.29 -17.32
N HIS A 118 44.23 25.81 -16.67
CA HIS A 118 42.89 25.85 -17.26
C HIS A 118 42.32 27.25 -17.44
N LEU A 119 42.92 28.29 -16.85
CA LEU A 119 42.39 29.65 -16.88
C LEU A 119 43.46 30.72 -17.22
N PRO A 120 43.07 31.83 -17.87
CA PRO A 120 43.95 32.97 -18.09
C PRO A 120 44.50 33.53 -16.77
N GLY A 121 45.77 33.95 -16.73
CA GLY A 121 46.48 34.30 -15.49
C GLY A 121 45.77 35.31 -14.59
N TRP A 122 45.15 36.35 -15.15
CA TRP A 122 44.41 37.35 -14.36
C TRP A 122 43.15 36.77 -13.70
N LEU A 123 42.47 35.84 -14.37
CA LEU A 123 41.28 35.16 -13.85
C LEU A 123 41.67 34.12 -12.80
N ALA A 124 42.79 33.42 -13.02
CA ALA A 124 43.41 32.54 -12.03
C ALA A 124 43.70 33.29 -10.73
N SER A 125 44.33 34.47 -10.78
CA SER A 125 44.63 35.26 -9.57
C SER A 125 43.38 35.77 -8.83
N VAL A 126 42.34 36.18 -9.56
CA VAL A 126 41.07 36.64 -8.95
C VAL A 126 40.30 35.48 -8.31
N LEU A 127 40.33 34.28 -8.91
CA LEU A 127 39.70 33.09 -8.37
C LEU A 127 40.55 32.38 -7.30
N GLU A 128 41.87 32.57 -7.31
CA GLU A 128 42.77 32.00 -6.29
C GLU A 128 42.47 32.58 -4.90
N TRP A 129 42.11 33.86 -4.79
CA TRP A 129 41.75 34.48 -3.51
C TRP A 129 40.55 33.81 -2.80
N PRO A 130 39.38 33.62 -3.44
CA PRO A 130 38.24 32.93 -2.83
C PRO A 130 38.43 31.41 -2.75
N ILE A 131 39.26 30.80 -3.60
CA ILE A 131 39.61 29.37 -3.54
C ILE A 131 40.57 29.09 -2.36
N ARG A 132 41.63 29.90 -2.15
CA ARG A 132 42.51 29.82 -0.98
C ARG A 132 41.78 30.05 0.34
N ARG A 133 40.75 30.91 0.33
CA ARG A 133 39.85 31.13 1.47
C ARG A 133 38.89 29.96 1.70
N GLY A 134 38.89 28.94 0.84
CA GLY A 134 37.99 27.80 0.88
C GLY A 134 36.54 28.15 0.54
N LEU A 135 36.23 29.39 0.15
CA LEU A 135 34.85 29.85 -0.05
C LEU A 135 34.18 29.22 -1.27
N VAL A 136 34.91 29.12 -2.39
CA VAL A 136 34.38 28.45 -3.60
C VAL A 136 34.23 26.95 -3.35
N LEU A 137 35.20 26.33 -2.67
CA LEU A 137 35.12 24.92 -2.29
C LEU A 137 33.94 24.67 -1.34
N LEU A 138 33.77 25.52 -0.33
CA LEU A 138 32.69 25.42 0.66
C LEU A 138 31.32 25.72 0.04
N ALA A 139 31.23 26.67 -0.89
CA ALA A 139 30.00 26.94 -1.63
C ALA A 139 29.64 25.80 -2.60
N ALA A 140 30.61 25.26 -3.32
CA ALA A 140 30.41 24.11 -4.21
C ALA A 140 30.05 22.84 -3.42
N GLN A 141 30.75 22.57 -2.31
CA GLN A 141 30.43 21.49 -1.38
C GLN A 141 29.07 21.71 -0.73
N GLY A 142 28.73 22.94 -0.33
CA GLY A 142 27.46 23.28 0.27
C GLY A 142 26.27 23.12 -0.70
N LEU A 143 26.41 23.62 -1.92
CA LEU A 143 25.41 23.45 -2.99
C LEU A 143 25.31 21.99 -3.43
N GLY A 144 26.43 21.29 -3.55
CA GLY A 144 26.46 19.86 -3.87
C GLY A 144 25.79 19.03 -2.79
N LEU A 145 26.11 19.27 -1.52
CA LEU A 145 25.46 18.65 -0.37
C LEU A 145 23.97 18.96 -0.34
N LEU A 146 23.57 20.22 -0.52
CA LEU A 146 22.16 20.61 -0.56
C LEU A 146 21.40 19.92 -1.69
N GLY A 147 22.00 19.83 -2.88
CA GLY A 147 21.45 19.12 -4.03
C GLY A 147 21.28 17.62 -3.75
N VAL A 148 22.32 16.98 -3.20
CA VAL A 148 22.27 15.56 -2.79
C VAL A 148 21.20 15.34 -1.73
N LEU A 149 21.13 16.18 -0.70
CA LEU A 149 20.13 16.07 0.36
C LEU A 149 18.71 16.29 -0.17
N PHE A 150 18.52 17.22 -1.10
CA PHE A 150 17.22 17.47 -1.71
C PHE A 150 16.75 16.29 -2.58
N VAL A 151 17.62 15.80 -3.48
CA VAL A 151 17.30 14.62 -4.29
C VAL A 151 17.08 13.40 -3.41
N ALA A 152 17.93 13.18 -2.41
CA ALA A 152 17.77 12.12 -1.43
C ALA A 152 16.42 12.24 -0.72
N ALA A 153 16.02 13.43 -0.24
CA ALA A 153 14.75 13.65 0.43
C ALA A 153 13.55 13.36 -0.48
N LEU A 154 13.59 13.74 -1.77
CA LEU A 154 12.52 13.43 -2.73
C LEU A 154 12.40 11.93 -3.01
N VAL A 155 13.53 11.27 -3.28
CA VAL A 155 13.60 9.82 -3.47
C VAL A 155 13.10 9.11 -2.22
N TRP A 156 13.51 9.60 -1.05
CA TRP A 156 13.14 9.07 0.26
C TRP A 156 11.64 9.18 0.52
N TRP A 157 11.05 10.35 0.23
CA TRP A 157 9.61 10.57 0.35
C TRP A 157 8.80 9.62 -0.53
N PHE A 158 9.22 9.44 -1.79
CA PHE A 158 8.56 8.53 -2.71
C PHE A 158 8.72 7.07 -2.29
N ALA A 159 9.95 6.66 -1.94
CA ALA A 159 10.24 5.32 -1.45
C ALA A 159 9.46 5.00 -0.15
N PHE A 160 9.24 5.99 0.71
CA PHE A 160 8.44 5.83 1.92
C PHE A 160 7.01 5.43 1.62
N SER A 161 6.38 6.13 0.70
CA SER A 161 5.00 5.85 0.32
C SER A 161 4.86 4.43 -0.25
N LEU A 162 5.77 4.04 -1.15
CA LEU A 162 5.79 2.69 -1.74
C LEU A 162 6.05 1.60 -0.71
N LEU A 163 7.06 1.78 0.14
CA LEU A 163 7.40 0.79 1.15
C LEU A 163 6.29 0.65 2.18
N PHE A 164 5.75 1.77 2.66
CA PHE A 164 4.63 1.77 3.59
C PHE A 164 3.42 1.05 3.00
N GLU A 165 3.04 1.33 1.75
CA GLU A 165 1.92 0.64 1.09
C GLU A 165 2.18 -0.87 0.98
N THR A 166 3.39 -1.26 0.57
CA THR A 166 3.78 -2.66 0.43
C THR A 166 3.75 -3.40 1.77
N VAL A 167 4.22 -2.74 2.83
CA VAL A 167 4.25 -3.30 4.18
C VAL A 167 2.86 -3.30 4.81
N ALA A 168 2.04 -2.27 4.57
CA ALA A 168 0.71 -2.11 5.17
C ALA A 168 -0.36 -2.97 4.50
N GLY A 169 -0.23 -3.28 3.20
CA GLY A 169 -1.19 -4.07 2.42
C GLY A 169 -1.70 -5.33 3.13
N PRO A 170 -0.83 -6.26 3.57
CA PRO A 170 -1.24 -7.46 4.29
C PRO A 170 -2.04 -7.18 5.57
N PHE A 171 -1.67 -6.12 6.30
CA PHE A 171 -2.32 -5.75 7.57
C PHE A 171 -3.67 -5.10 7.32
N LEU A 172 -3.77 -4.25 6.29
CA LEU A 172 -5.03 -3.66 5.86
C LEU A 172 -6.00 -4.75 5.37
N ASP A 173 -5.50 -5.78 4.69
CA ASP A 173 -6.31 -6.91 4.25
C ASP A 173 -6.94 -7.68 5.42
N GLU A 174 -6.17 -7.95 6.48
CA GLU A 174 -6.68 -8.59 7.69
C GLU A 174 -7.68 -7.68 8.45
N ILE A 175 -7.45 -6.36 8.45
CA ILE A 175 -8.42 -5.39 8.98
C ILE A 175 -9.74 -5.46 8.19
N HIS A 176 -9.66 -5.50 6.85
CA HIS A 176 -10.82 -5.63 5.98
C HIS A 176 -11.56 -6.93 6.26
N GLY A 177 -10.85 -8.07 6.34
CA GLY A 177 -11.45 -9.36 6.65
C GLY A 177 -12.23 -9.39 7.97
N ARG A 178 -11.71 -8.75 9.01
CA ARG A 178 -12.41 -8.62 10.31
C ARG A 178 -13.67 -7.76 10.23
N ILE A 179 -13.58 -6.65 9.50
CA ILE A 179 -14.70 -5.73 9.32
C ILE A 179 -15.79 -6.39 8.48
N GLU A 180 -15.42 -7.10 7.42
CA GLU A 180 -16.35 -7.86 6.59
C GLU A 180 -16.97 -9.02 7.35
N ALA A 181 -16.22 -9.72 8.21
CA ALA A 181 -16.77 -10.74 9.09
C ALA A 181 -17.83 -10.16 10.04
N ARG A 182 -17.66 -8.93 10.51
CA ARG A 182 -18.69 -8.22 11.29
C ARG A 182 -19.92 -7.88 10.43
N TRP A 183 -19.70 -7.37 9.21
CA TRP A 183 -20.80 -6.91 8.34
C TRP A 183 -21.61 -8.03 7.70
N PHE A 184 -20.97 -9.14 7.37
CA PHE A 184 -21.57 -10.24 6.60
C PHE A 184 -21.70 -11.52 7.42
N GLY A 185 -20.84 -11.73 8.41
CA GLY A 185 -20.88 -12.87 9.33
C GLY A 185 -19.67 -13.79 9.23
N GLU A 186 -18.91 -13.71 8.14
CA GLU A 186 -17.70 -14.50 7.89
C GLU A 186 -16.70 -13.68 7.04
N ASP A 187 -15.40 -13.97 7.15
CA ASP A 187 -14.39 -13.42 6.24
C ASP A 187 -14.38 -14.23 4.93
N PRO A 188 -14.86 -13.66 3.82
CA PRO A 188 -15.08 -14.44 2.60
C PRO A 188 -13.76 -14.90 1.98
N ARG A 189 -12.65 -14.18 2.20
CA ARG A 189 -11.34 -14.56 1.67
C ARG A 189 -10.79 -15.80 2.34
N ASN A 190 -10.90 -15.86 3.67
CA ASN A 190 -10.48 -17.01 4.45
C ASN A 190 -11.24 -18.27 4.02
N ARG A 191 -12.52 -18.16 3.64
CA ARG A 191 -13.31 -19.29 3.14
C ARG A 191 -12.98 -19.71 1.72
N LEU A 192 -12.70 -18.76 0.82
CA LEU A 192 -12.56 -19.03 -0.61
C LEU A 192 -11.15 -19.45 -1.02
N GLU A 193 -10.11 -18.87 -0.42
CA GLU A 193 -8.74 -18.99 -0.95
C GLU A 193 -7.78 -19.74 -0.01
N ARG A 194 -8.05 -19.80 1.30
CA ARG A 194 -7.10 -20.32 2.27
C ARG A 194 -6.97 -21.85 2.15
N PRO A 195 -5.75 -22.42 2.10
CA PRO A 195 -5.57 -23.87 2.10
C PRO A 195 -6.14 -24.50 3.37
N GLU A 196 -7.05 -25.47 3.21
CA GLU A 196 -7.69 -26.20 4.31
C GLU A 196 -6.68 -27.04 5.11
N GLY A 197 -6.98 -27.31 6.39
CA GLY A 197 -6.19 -28.19 7.25
C GLY A 197 -4.85 -27.61 7.76
N ASN A 198 -4.62 -26.32 7.56
CA ASN A 198 -3.43 -25.62 8.05
C ASN A 198 -3.72 -24.84 9.34
N ASP A 199 -3.02 -25.19 10.43
CA ASP A 199 -3.07 -24.40 11.67
C ASP A 199 -2.39 -23.04 11.48
N ALA A 200 -3.20 -21.98 11.51
CA ALA A 200 -2.78 -20.59 11.40
C ALA A 200 -1.63 -20.24 12.36
N ARG A 201 -1.70 -20.74 13.60
CA ARG A 201 -0.76 -20.38 14.67
C ARG A 201 0.60 -21.02 14.43
N LEU A 202 0.63 -22.27 13.96
CA LEU A 202 1.88 -22.96 13.63
C LEU A 202 2.57 -22.29 12.44
N ASN A 203 1.83 -21.94 11.39
CA ASN A 203 2.38 -21.24 10.23
C ASN A 203 2.89 -19.84 10.59
N LEU A 204 2.18 -19.11 11.45
CA LEU A 204 2.63 -17.81 11.95
C LEU A 204 3.95 -17.93 12.73
N ARG A 205 4.05 -18.91 13.65
CA ARG A 205 5.29 -19.16 14.41
C ARG A 205 6.46 -19.51 13.49
N ALA A 206 6.23 -20.35 12.47
CA ALA A 206 7.24 -20.69 11.47
C ALA A 206 7.70 -19.46 10.68
N SER A 207 6.76 -18.57 10.32
CA SER A 207 7.06 -17.31 9.63
C SER A 207 7.89 -16.36 10.50
N ILE A 208 7.50 -16.19 11.77
CA ILE A 208 8.24 -15.36 12.74
C ILE A 208 9.65 -15.91 12.93
N LEU A 209 9.78 -17.22 13.13
CA LEU A 209 11.10 -17.85 13.28
C LEU A 209 11.96 -17.64 12.02
N GLY A 210 11.40 -17.90 10.83
CA GLY A 210 12.10 -17.67 9.57
C GLY A 210 12.53 -16.21 9.39
N ALA A 211 11.67 -15.26 9.74
CA ALA A 211 11.98 -13.83 9.68
C ALA A 211 13.07 -13.42 10.67
N LEU A 212 13.03 -13.91 11.91
CA LEU A 212 14.05 -13.63 12.93
C LEU A 212 15.42 -14.18 12.54
N VAL A 213 15.47 -15.43 12.05
CA VAL A 213 16.71 -16.04 11.55
C VAL A 213 17.23 -15.27 10.33
N GLY A 214 16.34 -14.91 9.40
CA GLY A 214 16.70 -14.12 8.22
C GLY A 214 17.27 -12.75 8.55
N ALA A 215 16.65 -12.05 9.50
CA ALA A 215 17.13 -10.76 9.99
C ALA A 215 18.51 -10.89 10.67
N ALA A 216 18.71 -11.93 11.49
CA ALA A 216 20.00 -12.18 12.13
C ALA A 216 21.10 -12.46 11.09
N CYS A 217 20.82 -13.27 10.06
CA CYS A 217 21.75 -13.53 8.96
C CYS A 217 22.06 -12.26 8.16
N ALA A 218 21.04 -11.46 7.84
CA ALA A 218 21.21 -10.20 7.12
C ALA A 218 22.08 -9.21 7.92
N LEU A 219 21.84 -9.07 9.22
CA LEU A 219 22.63 -8.21 10.11
C LEU A 219 24.08 -8.70 10.25
N ALA A 220 24.30 -10.01 10.36
CA ALA A 220 25.64 -10.59 10.46
C ALA A 220 26.47 -10.39 9.17
N LEU A 221 25.82 -10.40 8.00
CA LEU A 221 26.48 -10.19 6.71
C LEU A 221 26.60 -8.71 6.33
N LEU A 222 25.81 -7.82 6.94
CA LEU A 222 25.76 -6.40 6.60
C LEU A 222 27.14 -5.71 6.51
N PRO A 223 28.10 -5.95 7.43
CA PRO A 223 29.43 -5.31 7.35
C PRO A 223 30.29 -5.80 6.19
N ARG A 224 29.93 -6.92 5.56
CA ARG A 224 30.67 -7.51 4.43
C ARG A 224 30.07 -7.11 3.08
N LEU A 225 28.80 -6.70 3.07
CA LEU A 225 28.09 -6.30 1.86
C LEU A 225 28.41 -4.86 1.52
N HIS A 226 28.88 -4.64 0.30
CA HIS A 226 29.26 -3.33 -0.23
C HIS A 226 28.76 -3.18 -1.67
N GLY A 227 28.45 -1.95 -2.07
CA GLY A 227 27.95 -1.63 -3.41
C GLY A 227 26.71 -2.46 -3.77
N TRP A 228 26.75 -3.10 -4.95
CA TRP A 228 25.62 -3.86 -5.49
C TRP A 228 25.27 -5.13 -4.71
N SER A 229 26.20 -5.67 -3.88
CA SER A 229 25.91 -6.87 -3.09
C SER A 229 24.87 -6.63 -1.98
N LEU A 230 24.60 -5.37 -1.63
CA LEU A 230 23.49 -5.00 -0.74
C LEU A 230 22.12 -5.41 -1.30
N LEU A 231 21.98 -5.55 -2.63
CA LEU A 231 20.74 -6.03 -3.26
C LEU A 231 20.42 -7.50 -2.90
N LEU A 232 21.37 -8.25 -2.34
CA LEU A 232 21.15 -9.62 -1.87
C LEU A 232 20.48 -9.70 -0.49
N LEU A 233 20.41 -8.59 0.27
CA LEU A 233 19.83 -8.57 1.63
C LEU A 233 18.41 -9.15 1.71
N PRO A 234 17.47 -8.80 0.81
CA PRO A 234 16.12 -9.38 0.84
C PRO A 234 16.12 -10.89 0.59
N LEU A 235 16.99 -11.38 -0.28
CA LEU A 235 17.14 -12.81 -0.57
C LEU A 235 17.68 -13.55 0.66
N ILE A 236 18.70 -12.99 1.31
CA ILE A 236 19.28 -13.53 2.56
C ILE A 236 18.20 -13.56 3.66
N ALA A 237 17.43 -12.49 3.80
CA ALA A 237 16.37 -12.40 4.81
C ALA A 237 15.21 -13.38 4.55
N ALA A 238 14.86 -13.65 3.29
CA ALA A 238 13.80 -14.57 2.92
C ALA A 238 14.21 -16.05 2.95
N ALA A 239 15.50 -16.35 2.78
CA ALA A 239 16.01 -17.71 2.62
C ALA A 239 15.59 -18.69 3.75
N PRO A 240 15.62 -18.33 5.05
CA PRO A 240 15.21 -19.25 6.11
C PRO A 240 13.72 -19.60 6.07
N ALA A 241 12.86 -18.63 5.75
CA ALA A 241 11.42 -18.90 5.60
C ALA A 241 11.14 -19.86 4.44
N VAL A 242 11.86 -19.69 3.33
CA VAL A 242 11.79 -20.60 2.17
C VAL A 242 12.31 -21.99 2.54
N ALA A 243 13.44 -22.09 3.23
CA ALA A 243 14.01 -23.37 3.67
C ALA A 243 13.05 -24.14 4.60
N ILE A 244 12.41 -23.46 5.56
CA ILE A 244 11.35 -24.06 6.41
C ILE A 244 10.16 -24.49 5.55
N GLY A 245 9.79 -23.71 4.53
CA GLY A 245 8.76 -24.02 3.53
C GLY A 245 9.03 -25.33 2.79
N LEU A 246 10.28 -25.52 2.34
CA LEU A 246 10.72 -26.74 1.66
C LEU A 246 10.75 -27.95 2.60
N ALA A 247 11.18 -27.77 3.86
CA ALA A 247 11.21 -28.84 4.85
C ALA A 247 9.82 -29.25 5.37
N ARG A 248 8.82 -28.37 5.30
CA ARG A 248 7.46 -28.60 5.80
C ARG A 248 6.43 -28.31 4.70
N PRO A 249 6.01 -29.31 3.89
CA PRO A 249 5.15 -29.10 2.73
C PRO A 249 3.82 -28.36 3.02
N ARG A 250 3.23 -28.57 4.20
CA ARG A 250 2.01 -27.84 4.63
C ARG A 250 2.26 -26.35 4.79
N TYR A 251 3.38 -25.99 5.43
CA TYR A 251 3.82 -24.60 5.58
C TYR A 251 4.27 -24.03 4.23
N GLY A 252 4.96 -24.80 3.40
CA GLY A 252 5.33 -24.40 2.02
C GLY A 252 4.11 -24.03 1.16
N ARG A 253 3.04 -24.84 1.18
CA ARG A 253 1.77 -24.52 0.49
C ARG A 253 1.13 -23.24 1.03
N TRP A 254 1.17 -23.05 2.36
CA TRP A 254 0.66 -21.82 2.98
C TRP A 254 1.50 -20.61 2.59
N LEU A 255 2.83 -20.71 2.62
CA LEU A 255 3.76 -19.65 2.26
C LEU A 255 3.61 -19.26 0.78
N PHE A 256 3.48 -20.25 -0.11
CA PHE A 256 3.22 -20.02 -1.53
C PHE A 256 1.86 -19.33 -1.73
N TRP A 257 0.82 -19.76 -1.00
CA TRP A 257 -0.47 -19.09 -1.02
C TRP A 257 -0.35 -17.62 -0.58
N VAL A 258 0.30 -17.34 0.56
CA VAL A 258 0.56 -15.96 1.03
C VAL A 258 1.32 -15.18 -0.05
N ALA A 259 2.42 -15.71 -0.57
CA ALA A 259 3.21 -15.05 -1.61
C ALA A 259 2.37 -14.76 -2.87
N SER A 260 1.50 -15.67 -3.29
CA SER A 260 0.61 -15.46 -4.44
C SER A 260 -0.48 -14.42 -4.18
N VAL A 261 -0.95 -14.34 -2.94
CA VAL A 261 -1.91 -13.33 -2.47
C VAL A 261 -1.25 -11.96 -2.47
N GLU A 262 -0.08 -11.84 -1.86
CA GLU A 262 0.68 -10.59 -1.80
C GLU A 262 1.14 -10.15 -3.17
N LEU A 263 1.57 -11.06 -4.05
CA LEU A 263 1.95 -10.71 -5.42
C LEU A 263 0.76 -10.18 -6.22
N ARG A 264 -0.44 -10.77 -6.05
CA ARG A 264 -1.66 -10.26 -6.68
C ARG A 264 -2.03 -8.87 -6.14
N ALA A 265 -1.90 -8.65 -4.83
CA ALA A 265 -2.14 -7.36 -4.21
C ALA A 265 -1.12 -6.31 -4.70
N LEU A 266 0.17 -6.63 -4.66
CA LEU A 266 1.25 -5.78 -5.16
C LEU A 266 1.05 -5.41 -6.64
N ARG A 267 0.69 -6.39 -7.48
CA ARG A 267 0.39 -6.13 -8.89
C ARG A 267 -0.81 -5.18 -9.06
N ALA A 268 -1.84 -5.35 -8.24
CA ALA A 268 -3.03 -4.51 -8.26
C ALA A 268 -2.69 -3.07 -7.80
N SER A 269 -1.93 -2.92 -6.70
CA SER A 269 -1.37 -1.65 -6.22
C SER A 269 -0.51 -0.96 -7.27
N LEU A 270 0.45 -1.67 -7.87
CA LEU A 270 1.32 -1.13 -8.93
C LEU A 270 0.52 -0.63 -10.13
N LEU A 271 -0.53 -1.37 -10.51
CA LEU A 271 -1.41 -0.96 -11.58
C LEU A 271 -2.24 0.27 -11.20
N GLY A 272 -2.79 0.30 -9.98
CA GLY A 272 -3.51 1.45 -9.45
C GLY A 272 -2.64 2.71 -9.37
N LEU A 273 -1.38 2.55 -8.92
CA LEU A 273 -0.37 3.60 -8.91
C LEU A 273 -0.05 4.07 -10.33
N THR A 274 0.13 3.16 -11.28
CA THR A 274 0.42 3.50 -12.69
C THR A 274 -0.73 4.32 -13.29
N VAL A 275 -1.98 3.86 -13.11
CA VAL A 275 -3.17 4.58 -13.59
C VAL A 275 -3.28 5.96 -12.94
N SER A 276 -3.08 6.03 -11.63
CA SER A 276 -3.12 7.28 -10.87
C SER A 276 -2.01 8.25 -11.30
N GLY A 277 -0.80 7.75 -11.50
CA GLY A 277 0.34 8.53 -11.96
C GLY A 277 0.15 9.09 -13.36
N VAL A 278 -0.32 8.26 -14.31
CA VAL A 278 -0.67 8.71 -15.66
C VAL A 278 -1.75 9.79 -15.60
N LEU A 279 -2.80 9.59 -14.79
CA LEU A 279 -3.85 10.59 -14.62
C LEU A 279 -3.29 11.92 -14.08
N LEU A 280 -2.48 11.89 -13.04
CA LEU A 280 -1.88 13.09 -12.45
C LEU A 280 -0.97 13.83 -13.44
N VAL A 281 -0.17 13.11 -14.22
CA VAL A 281 0.67 13.69 -15.28
C VAL A 281 -0.19 14.36 -16.35
N LEU A 282 -1.31 13.75 -16.74
CA LEU A 282 -2.24 14.35 -17.70
C LEU A 282 -2.95 15.61 -17.15
N PHE A 283 -3.15 15.70 -15.83
CA PHE A 283 -3.72 16.87 -15.17
C PHE A 283 -2.69 17.96 -14.86
N LEU A 284 -1.39 17.69 -14.99
CA LEU A 284 -0.33 18.65 -14.69
C LEU A 284 -0.42 19.95 -15.53
N PRO A 285 -0.73 19.92 -16.85
CA PRO A 285 -0.93 21.15 -17.62
C PRO A 285 -2.10 21.99 -17.10
N VAL A 286 -3.16 21.35 -16.58
CA VAL A 286 -4.33 22.05 -16.01
C VAL A 286 -3.92 22.83 -14.76
N TYR A 287 -3.00 22.30 -13.95
CA TYR A 287 -2.48 22.98 -12.76
C TYR A 287 -1.84 24.35 -13.08
N LEU A 288 -1.32 24.53 -14.30
CA LEU A 288 -0.70 25.78 -14.73
C LEU A 288 -1.72 26.89 -15.06
N VAL A 289 -3.01 26.57 -15.16
CA VAL A 289 -4.06 27.57 -15.38
C VAL A 289 -4.31 28.33 -14.08
N PRO A 290 -4.07 29.66 -14.03
CA PRO A 290 -4.23 30.42 -12.79
C PRO A 290 -5.69 30.38 -12.29
N LEU A 291 -5.85 30.47 -10.97
CA LEU A 291 -7.11 30.40 -10.23
C LEU A 291 -7.83 29.05 -10.31
N ILE A 292 -8.19 28.56 -11.50
CA ILE A 292 -9.03 27.36 -11.68
C ILE A 292 -8.19 26.07 -11.65
N GLY A 293 -6.97 26.12 -12.19
CA GLY A 293 -6.10 24.96 -12.36
C GLY A 293 -5.84 24.16 -11.07
N PRO A 294 -5.43 24.81 -9.96
CA PRO A 294 -5.21 24.12 -8.69
C PRO A 294 -6.43 23.36 -8.16
N TYR A 295 -7.64 23.90 -8.30
CA TYR A 295 -8.86 23.23 -7.85
C TYR A 295 -9.20 22.01 -8.71
N VAL A 296 -9.09 22.14 -10.03
CA VAL A 296 -9.33 21.02 -10.96
C VAL A 296 -8.27 19.93 -10.77
N TYR A 297 -7.01 20.32 -10.59
CA TYR A 297 -5.92 19.39 -10.26
C TYR A 297 -6.19 18.68 -8.93
N ALA A 298 -6.63 19.39 -7.88
CA ALA A 298 -6.96 18.79 -6.59
C ALA A 298 -8.12 17.78 -6.69
N VAL A 299 -9.14 18.05 -7.52
CA VAL A 299 -10.22 17.11 -7.80
C VAL A 299 -9.70 15.87 -8.55
N GLY A 300 -8.84 16.06 -9.55
CA GLY A 300 -8.20 14.96 -10.28
C GLY A 300 -7.30 14.11 -9.37
N ALA A 301 -6.52 14.74 -8.50
CA ALA A 301 -5.68 14.09 -7.51
C ALA A 301 -6.50 13.37 -6.43
N GLY A 302 -7.62 13.95 -6.00
CA GLY A 302 -8.60 13.30 -5.13
C GLY A 302 -9.13 12.04 -5.80
N PHE A 303 -9.59 12.14 -7.06
CA PHE A 303 -10.04 10.96 -7.80
C PHE A 303 -8.94 9.90 -7.92
N ALA A 304 -7.71 10.26 -8.30
CA ALA A 304 -6.57 9.35 -8.33
C ALA A 304 -6.33 8.64 -6.98
N THR A 305 -6.38 9.40 -5.88
CA THR A 305 -6.26 8.88 -4.51
C THR A 305 -7.35 7.86 -4.19
N SER A 306 -8.57 8.04 -4.70
CA SER A 306 -9.64 7.06 -4.48
C SER A 306 -9.37 5.72 -5.19
N ILE A 307 -8.68 5.74 -6.35
CA ILE A 307 -8.33 4.53 -7.11
C ILE A 307 -7.43 3.62 -6.26
N THR A 308 -6.40 4.19 -5.65
CA THR A 308 -5.45 3.42 -4.82
C THR A 308 -6.12 2.92 -3.54
N LEU A 309 -6.97 3.74 -2.90
CA LEU A 309 -7.69 3.36 -1.68
C LEU A 309 -8.75 2.25 -1.87
N LEU A 310 -9.26 2.09 -3.10
CA LEU A 310 -10.24 1.06 -3.46
C LEU A 310 -9.60 -0.21 -4.03
N ASP A 311 -8.29 -0.24 -4.24
CA ASP A 311 -7.61 -1.39 -4.82
C ASP A 311 -7.79 -2.66 -3.97
N LEU A 312 -7.70 -2.53 -2.65
CA LEU A 312 -7.85 -3.65 -1.72
C LEU A 312 -9.28 -4.24 -1.73
N PRO A 313 -10.37 -3.45 -1.60
CA PRO A 313 -11.73 -3.95 -1.79
C PRO A 313 -11.96 -4.66 -3.13
N PHE A 314 -11.37 -4.16 -4.21
CA PHE A 314 -11.48 -4.75 -5.55
C PHE A 314 -10.69 -6.06 -5.67
N SER A 315 -9.46 -6.11 -5.15
CA SER A 315 -8.59 -7.28 -5.20
C SER A 315 -9.14 -8.43 -4.36
N ARG A 316 -9.70 -8.15 -3.17
CA ARG A 316 -10.41 -9.13 -2.32
C ARG A 316 -11.60 -9.79 -3.02
N ARG A 317 -12.16 -9.16 -4.05
CA ARG A 317 -13.28 -9.66 -4.85
C ARG A 317 -12.88 -10.19 -6.23
N GLY A 318 -11.57 -10.21 -6.53
CA GLY A 318 -11.06 -10.67 -7.82
C GLY A 318 -11.51 -9.81 -9.01
N LEU A 319 -11.87 -8.54 -8.79
CA LEU A 319 -12.34 -7.68 -9.88
C LEU A 319 -11.17 -7.30 -10.80
N GLY A 320 -11.35 -7.53 -12.11
CA GLY A 320 -10.39 -7.13 -13.15
C GLY A 320 -10.41 -5.64 -13.43
N LEU A 321 -9.39 -5.12 -14.14
CA LEU A 321 -9.20 -3.69 -14.38
C LEU A 321 -10.43 -2.99 -14.99
N ARG A 322 -11.04 -3.58 -16.02
CA ARG A 322 -12.21 -3.00 -16.70
C ARG A 322 -13.38 -2.78 -15.74
N ALA A 323 -13.69 -3.80 -14.93
CA ALA A 323 -14.76 -3.72 -13.93
C ALA A 323 -14.49 -2.63 -12.87
N ARG A 324 -13.22 -2.40 -12.51
CA ARG A 324 -12.80 -1.33 -11.59
C ARG A 324 -13.00 0.05 -12.23
N LEU A 325 -12.52 0.24 -13.47
CA LEU A 325 -12.65 1.51 -14.19
C LEU A 325 -14.12 1.85 -14.44
N ASP A 326 -14.93 0.86 -14.81
CA ASP A 326 -16.36 1.03 -15.02
C ASP A 326 -17.08 1.44 -13.73
N PHE A 327 -16.72 0.83 -12.59
CA PHE A 327 -17.25 1.21 -11.29
C PHE A 327 -16.84 2.65 -10.92
N LEU A 328 -15.56 2.99 -11.09
CA LEU A 328 -15.02 4.31 -10.79
C LEU A 328 -15.64 5.40 -11.67
N GLY A 329 -15.81 5.15 -12.97
CA GLY A 329 -16.40 6.11 -13.92
C GLY A 329 -17.85 6.43 -13.60
N ARG A 330 -18.66 5.44 -13.22
CA ARG A 330 -20.07 5.65 -12.85
C ARG A 330 -20.24 6.42 -11.55
N HIS A 331 -19.27 6.29 -10.65
CA HIS A 331 -19.29 6.96 -9.35
C HIS A 331 -18.24 8.08 -9.26
N ALA A 332 -17.82 8.64 -10.40
CA ALA A 332 -16.66 9.54 -10.47
C ALA A 332 -16.75 10.73 -9.51
N ALA A 333 -17.92 11.38 -9.42
CA ALA A 333 -18.13 12.50 -8.51
C ALA A 333 -18.02 12.08 -7.02
N THR A 334 -18.60 10.94 -6.66
CA THR A 334 -18.49 10.36 -5.31
C THR A 334 -17.04 10.01 -4.97
N MET A 335 -16.33 9.42 -5.93
CA MET A 335 -14.92 9.01 -5.78
C MET A 335 -13.98 10.21 -5.67
N ALA A 336 -14.20 11.24 -6.48
CA ALA A 336 -13.46 12.49 -6.42
C ALA A 336 -13.65 13.19 -5.08
N LEU A 337 -14.89 13.28 -4.58
CA LEU A 337 -15.18 13.89 -3.28
C LEU A 337 -14.57 13.10 -2.11
N TYR A 338 -14.73 11.78 -2.13
CA TYR A 338 -14.10 10.87 -1.16
C TYR A 338 -12.58 11.06 -1.12
N GLY A 339 -11.94 10.99 -2.28
CA GLY A 339 -10.50 11.10 -2.37
C GLY A 339 -9.97 12.51 -2.11
N LEU A 340 -10.74 13.57 -2.40
CA LEU A 340 -10.40 14.94 -2.02
C LEU A 340 -10.34 15.09 -0.50
N ILE A 341 -11.33 14.57 0.22
CA ILE A 341 -11.35 14.60 1.70
C ILE A 341 -10.21 13.78 2.28
N CYS A 342 -9.94 12.59 1.73
CA CYS A 342 -8.77 11.80 2.11
C CYS A 342 -7.46 12.55 1.85
N GLY A 343 -7.30 13.15 0.66
CA GLY A 343 -6.11 13.91 0.27
C GLY A 343 -5.84 15.10 1.17
N LEU A 344 -6.86 15.87 1.53
CA LEU A 344 -6.75 16.98 2.48
C LEU A 344 -6.22 16.52 3.84
N LEU A 345 -6.72 15.39 4.35
CA LEU A 345 -6.31 14.85 5.65
C LEU A 345 -4.97 14.11 5.59
N PHE A 346 -4.55 13.58 4.43
CA PHE A 346 -3.19 13.09 4.22
C PHE A 346 -2.15 14.21 4.30
N GLY A 347 -2.53 15.44 3.99
CA GLY A 347 -1.66 16.61 4.17
C GLY A 347 -1.33 16.93 5.62
N VAL A 348 -2.02 16.32 6.60
CA VAL A 348 -1.73 16.50 8.03
C VAL A 348 -0.58 15.56 8.44
N PRO A 349 0.60 16.10 8.84
CA PRO A 349 1.75 15.29 9.23
C PRO A 349 1.40 14.33 10.37
N PHE A 350 1.99 13.12 10.36
CA PHE A 350 1.76 12.01 11.29
C PHE A 350 0.35 11.42 11.30
N LEU A 351 -0.70 12.25 11.29
CA LEU A 351 -2.08 11.81 11.25
C LEU A 351 -2.38 11.05 9.96
N GLY A 352 -1.86 11.53 8.83
CA GLY A 352 -2.04 10.94 7.51
C GLY A 352 -1.72 9.44 7.48
N PRO A 353 -0.44 9.02 7.65
CA PRO A 353 -0.06 7.61 7.56
C PRO A 353 -0.67 6.74 8.67
N VAL A 354 -0.76 7.26 9.90
CA VAL A 354 -1.09 6.46 11.09
C VAL A 354 -2.60 6.21 11.21
N VAL A 355 -3.40 7.24 10.95
CA VAL A 355 -4.85 7.21 11.20
C VAL A 355 -5.64 7.32 9.91
N VAL A 356 -5.27 8.25 9.03
CA VAL A 356 -6.06 8.53 7.83
C VAL A 356 -5.96 7.38 6.85
N VAL A 357 -4.78 6.78 6.60
CA VAL A 357 -4.65 5.68 5.63
C VAL A 357 -5.53 4.46 5.99
N PRO A 358 -5.44 3.89 7.21
CA PRO A 358 -6.30 2.76 7.55
C PRO A 358 -7.78 3.15 7.58
N SER A 359 -8.11 4.35 8.05
CA SER A 359 -9.50 4.84 8.06
C SER A 359 -10.05 5.02 6.65
N ALA A 360 -9.24 5.55 5.73
CA ALA A 360 -9.56 5.73 4.33
C ALA A 360 -9.75 4.36 3.68
N SER A 361 -8.79 3.44 3.83
CA SER A 361 -8.90 2.08 3.30
C SER A 361 -10.22 1.39 3.71
N VAL A 362 -10.58 1.46 5.00
CA VAL A 362 -11.86 0.92 5.51
C VAL A 362 -13.06 1.72 5.00
N GLY A 363 -12.93 3.04 4.89
CA GLY A 363 -13.95 3.92 4.31
C GLY A 363 -14.25 3.60 2.85
N GLY A 364 -13.20 3.34 2.06
CA GLY A 364 -13.30 2.87 0.68
C GLY A 364 -13.97 1.51 0.59
N LEU A 365 -13.64 0.58 1.49
CA LEU A 365 -14.36 -0.69 1.60
C LEU A 365 -15.86 -0.49 1.88
N TRP A 366 -16.20 0.36 2.86
CA TRP A 366 -17.58 0.68 3.19
C TRP A 366 -18.30 1.32 2.00
N LEU A 367 -17.66 2.29 1.34
CA LEU A 367 -18.21 3.01 0.20
C LEU A 367 -18.45 2.06 -0.98
N PHE A 368 -17.49 1.20 -1.29
CA PHE A 368 -17.65 0.12 -2.27
C PHE A 368 -18.85 -0.75 -1.93
N CYS A 369 -19.01 -1.12 -0.65
CA CYS A 369 -20.12 -1.96 -0.21
C CYS A 369 -21.49 -1.29 -0.28
N ARG A 370 -21.54 0.03 -0.16
CA ARG A 370 -22.78 0.81 -0.16
C ARG A 370 -23.27 1.23 -1.56
N LEU A 371 -22.35 1.44 -2.50
CA LEU A 371 -22.70 1.86 -3.86
C LEU A 371 -23.25 0.70 -4.70
N ASP A 372 -23.98 1.03 -5.76
CA ASP A 372 -24.62 0.06 -6.64
C ASP A 372 -23.59 -0.79 -7.42
N LYS A 373 -23.78 -2.11 -7.39
CA LYS A 373 -22.91 -3.11 -8.01
C LYS A 373 -23.58 -3.89 -9.14
N ARG A 374 -24.81 -3.53 -9.57
CA ARG A 374 -25.61 -4.30 -10.54
C ARG A 374 -24.81 -4.70 -11.78
N LEU A 375 -24.02 -3.78 -12.32
CA LEU A 375 -23.28 -3.96 -13.57
C LEU A 375 -22.00 -4.82 -13.43
N LEU A 376 -21.52 -5.09 -12.21
CA LEU A 376 -20.45 -6.07 -12.00
C LEU A 376 -20.92 -7.52 -12.25
N ARG A 377 -22.24 -7.75 -12.31
CA ARG A 377 -22.83 -9.07 -12.58
C ARG A 377 -22.85 -9.43 -14.04
N ASP A 378 -22.95 -8.44 -14.92
CA ASP A 378 -23.31 -8.69 -16.32
C ASP A 378 -22.13 -9.24 -17.13
N GLY A 379 -20.91 -9.24 -16.57
CA GLY A 379 -19.73 -9.86 -17.18
C GLY A 379 -19.39 -9.32 -18.57
N ARG A 380 -19.88 -8.12 -18.92
CA ARG A 380 -19.71 -7.49 -20.25
C ARG A 380 -18.43 -6.66 -20.35
#